data_AF-A0A6I4M2C1-F1
#
_entry.id   AF-A0A6I4M2C1-F1
#
_cell.length_a   1.000
_cell.length_b   1.000
_cell.length_c   1.000
_cell.angle_alpha   90.00
_cell.angle_beta   90.00
_cell.angle_gamma   90.00
#
_symmetry.space_group_name_H-M   'P 1'
#
loop_
_entity.id
_entity.type
_entity.pdbx_description
1 polymer ?
#
loop_
_entity_poly.entity_id
_entity_poly.type
_entity_poly.pdbx_seq_one_letter_code
_entity_poly.pdbx_strand_id
1 'polypeptide(L)'
;MAAGRRRSLRSRCPAPIQRGSRVHGPPPSPFPAPYGGPYQGPAHPGPPPQPPQPPYQQQQPPGPESEAAPPGRRLLAWSIDTGILLVVALLLGAMTWGRLQSYVTEDLPHKAWSAGVELLLSGGSVKKAAGEFGAGVWDTFVATVEQGLLLLVLAELLLQFAGTAWLGRTAGKAVMDLRVGHSAVPAKPGKARAARRALVTTASGTGLYALAWVLLLEGLFFLSVLLWVLAVALFVANSLPALVGRRRRTLADLVGGTVVVRAGGYQRAVAAARQGAVVAWDGAQAAGQVARQAARDNAARLAQHDRVRQAIESERAERLRELGRASAGKLREAVASERAQQVQDAGKRLGGRFKDAYQERRAGRAVEQPEQPALPPAPPALPPPPPAMPQQYYEQQHVQPPYEQPPPG
;
A
#
# COMPACT_ATOMS: atom_id res chain seq x y z
N MET A 1 29.29 24.09 56.51
CA MET A 1 30.66 23.88 55.96
C MET A 1 30.97 22.40 55.99
N ALA A 2 30.93 21.72 54.83
CA ALA A 2 31.61 20.45 54.51
C ALA A 2 31.14 20.00 53.11
N ALA A 3 31.78 20.54 52.07
CA ALA A 3 31.47 20.21 50.69
C ALA A 3 32.16 18.89 50.28
N GLY A 4 31.38 17.80 50.22
CA GLY A 4 31.83 16.49 49.76
C GLY A 4 31.98 16.45 48.23
N ARG A 5 33.21 16.61 47.75
CA ARG A 5 33.60 16.60 46.34
C ARG A 5 33.63 15.15 45.80
N ARG A 6 32.52 14.65 45.24
CA ARG A 6 32.49 13.35 44.54
C ARG A 6 33.20 13.47 43.19
N ARG A 7 34.40 12.89 43.08
CA ARG A 7 35.15 12.73 41.82
C ARG A 7 34.42 11.74 40.92
N SER A 8 34.00 12.22 39.75
CA SER A 8 33.49 11.41 38.65
C SER A 8 34.66 10.65 37.99
N LEU A 9 34.75 9.35 38.26
CA LEU A 9 35.58 8.41 37.50
C LEU A 9 34.93 8.21 36.13
N ARG A 10 35.37 9.00 35.14
CA ARG A 10 35.12 8.71 33.72
C ARG A 10 35.98 7.52 33.33
N SER A 11 35.36 6.34 33.31
CA SER A 11 35.91 5.15 32.69
C SER A 11 36.06 5.41 31.19
N ARG A 12 37.30 5.59 30.72
CA ARG A 12 37.65 5.67 29.30
C ARG A 12 37.66 4.23 28.77
N CYS A 13 36.65 3.85 28.00
CA CYS A 13 36.72 2.62 27.21
C CYS A 13 37.80 2.80 26.11
N PRO A 14 38.70 1.83 25.92
CA PRO A 14 39.66 1.84 24.82
C PRO A 14 38.93 1.64 23.49
N ALA A 15 39.39 2.35 22.47
CA ALA A 15 38.89 2.24 21.11
C ALA A 15 39.15 0.83 20.55
N PRO A 16 38.21 0.22 19.82
CA PRO A 16 38.44 -1.07 19.17
C PRO A 16 39.44 -0.90 18.03
N ILE A 17 40.56 -1.61 18.16
CA ILE A 17 41.58 -1.77 17.12
C ILE A 17 40.92 -2.43 15.91
N GLN A 18 40.88 -1.72 14.77
CA GLN A 18 40.47 -2.30 13.49
C GLN A 18 41.53 -3.31 13.06
N ARG A 19 41.25 -4.59 13.28
CA ARG A 19 42.01 -5.71 12.72
C ARG A 19 41.64 -5.83 11.25
N GLY A 20 42.59 -5.50 10.36
CA GLY A 20 42.45 -5.68 8.91
C GLY A 20 42.16 -7.13 8.57
N SER A 21 40.98 -7.38 8.01
CA SER A 21 40.58 -8.68 7.47
C SER A 21 41.42 -8.96 6.23
N ARG A 22 42.37 -9.89 6.34
CA ARG A 22 43.04 -10.47 5.17
C ARG A 22 42.00 -11.24 4.37
N VAL A 23 41.78 -10.80 3.14
CA VAL A 23 40.95 -11.49 2.15
C VAL A 23 41.71 -12.77 1.76
N HIS A 24 41.28 -13.90 2.31
CA HIS A 24 41.67 -15.20 1.77
C HIS A 24 40.88 -15.43 0.48
N GLY A 25 41.58 -15.41 -0.65
CA GLY A 25 41.02 -15.83 -1.94
C GLY A 25 40.60 -17.31 -1.90
N PRO A 26 39.68 -17.71 -2.78
CA PRO A 26 39.19 -19.09 -2.84
C PRO A 26 40.35 -20.05 -3.13
N PRO A 27 40.34 -21.26 -2.52
CA PRO A 27 41.34 -22.27 -2.81
C PRO A 27 41.31 -22.68 -4.29
N PRO A 28 42.46 -23.00 -4.90
CA PRO A 28 42.52 -23.48 -6.28
C PRO A 28 41.73 -24.79 -6.41
N SER A 29 40.85 -24.86 -7.40
CA SER A 29 40.10 -26.07 -7.75
C SER A 29 41.05 -27.22 -8.11
N PRO A 30 40.88 -28.42 -7.53
CA PRO A 30 41.79 -29.55 -7.72
C PRO A 30 41.53 -30.37 -9.00
N PHE A 31 40.75 -29.87 -9.96
CA PHE A 31 40.42 -30.62 -11.17
C PHE A 31 41.33 -30.23 -12.33
N PRO A 32 42.22 -31.14 -12.81
CA PRO A 32 42.94 -30.92 -14.05
C PRO A 32 41.93 -30.88 -15.21
N ALA A 33 42.02 -29.84 -16.03
CA ALA A 33 41.25 -29.75 -17.27
C ALA A 33 41.57 -30.97 -18.15
N PRO A 34 40.56 -31.66 -18.71
CA PRO A 34 40.78 -32.76 -19.61
C PRO A 34 41.47 -32.23 -20.89
N TYR A 35 42.60 -32.85 -21.22
CA TYR A 35 43.33 -32.66 -22.48
C TYR A 35 42.42 -33.02 -23.67
N GLY A 36 41.75 -32.02 -24.24
CA GLY A 36 41.07 -32.12 -25.53
C GLY A 36 42.07 -31.83 -26.64
N GLY A 37 42.39 -32.83 -27.45
CA GLY A 37 43.27 -32.73 -28.60
C GLY A 37 42.71 -31.82 -29.72
N PRO A 38 43.56 -31.34 -30.64
CA PRO A 38 43.17 -30.41 -31.69
C PRO A 38 42.43 -31.14 -32.81
N TYR A 39 41.10 -31.09 -32.80
CA TYR A 39 40.32 -31.27 -34.03
C TYR A 39 40.35 -29.97 -34.82
N GLN A 40 41.22 -29.89 -35.82
CA GLN A 40 41.18 -28.85 -36.86
C GLN A 40 40.01 -29.15 -37.81
N GLY A 41 38.83 -28.65 -37.47
CA GLY A 41 37.71 -28.53 -38.41
C GLY A 41 37.90 -27.31 -39.33
N PRO A 42 37.34 -27.33 -40.55
CA PRO A 42 37.43 -26.22 -41.49
C PRO A 42 36.90 -24.92 -40.88
N ALA A 43 37.67 -23.86 -41.05
CA ALA A 43 37.45 -22.53 -40.49
C ALA A 43 36.08 -21.97 -40.88
N HIS A 44 35.12 -22.05 -39.96
CA HIS A 44 33.95 -21.18 -40.03
C HIS A 44 34.42 -19.74 -39.83
N PRO A 45 34.02 -18.79 -40.70
CA PRO A 45 34.30 -17.38 -40.48
C PRO A 45 33.71 -16.99 -39.13
N GLY A 46 34.60 -16.71 -38.19
CA GLY A 46 34.23 -16.33 -36.84
C GLY A 46 33.35 -15.08 -36.84
N PRO A 47 32.47 -14.92 -35.84
CA PRO A 47 31.69 -13.70 -35.68
C PRO A 47 32.64 -12.49 -35.67
N PRO A 48 32.23 -11.36 -36.27
CA PRO A 48 33.05 -10.16 -36.33
C PRO A 48 33.51 -9.77 -34.91
N PRO A 49 34.76 -9.29 -34.76
CA PRO A 49 35.30 -8.89 -33.47
C PRO A 49 34.35 -7.90 -32.82
N GLN A 50 33.88 -8.26 -31.62
CA GLN A 50 33.01 -7.37 -30.86
C GLN A 50 33.76 -6.06 -30.62
N PRO A 51 33.13 -4.90 -30.89
CA PRO A 51 33.76 -3.62 -30.59
C PRO A 51 34.15 -3.57 -29.11
N PRO A 52 35.31 -2.96 -28.77
CA PRO A 52 35.77 -2.85 -27.40
C PRO A 52 34.64 -2.25 -26.57
N GLN A 53 34.13 -3.04 -25.62
CA GLN A 53 33.12 -2.56 -24.69
C GLN A 53 33.72 -1.33 -23.99
N PRO A 54 33.04 -0.16 -23.99
CA PRO A 54 33.52 0.99 -23.23
C PRO A 54 33.79 0.50 -21.80
N PRO A 55 34.89 0.94 -21.17
CA PRO A 55 35.23 0.52 -19.82
C PRO A 55 33.97 0.68 -18.99
N TYR A 56 33.45 -0.44 -18.48
CA TYR A 56 32.31 -0.43 -17.59
C TYR A 56 32.67 0.61 -16.54
N GLN A 57 32.00 1.76 -16.58
CA GLN A 57 32.01 2.67 -15.46
C GLN A 57 31.49 1.79 -14.33
N GLN A 58 32.40 1.31 -13.49
CA GLN A 58 32.04 0.68 -12.24
C GLN A 58 31.11 1.69 -11.61
N GLN A 59 29.81 1.40 -11.65
CA GLN A 59 28.80 2.19 -10.98
C GLN A 59 29.24 2.17 -9.54
N GLN A 60 29.94 3.24 -9.17
CA GLN A 60 30.43 3.48 -7.84
C GLN A 60 29.17 3.33 -6.99
N PRO A 61 29.08 2.30 -6.13
CA PRO A 61 27.84 1.97 -5.44
C PRO A 61 27.36 3.28 -4.83
N PRO A 62 26.16 3.78 -5.20
CA PRO A 62 25.76 5.14 -4.92
C PRO A 62 26.05 5.42 -3.46
N GLY A 63 27.01 6.31 -3.20
CA GLY A 63 27.44 6.63 -1.85
C GLY A 63 26.17 6.95 -1.05
N PRO A 64 26.01 6.46 0.19
CA PRO A 64 24.71 6.32 0.87
C PRO A 64 23.93 7.62 0.80
N GLU A 65 23.12 7.76 -0.26
CA GLU A 65 22.34 8.95 -0.50
C GLU A 65 21.44 9.07 0.70
N SER A 66 21.56 10.20 1.40
CA SER A 66 21.04 10.39 2.75
C SER A 66 19.65 9.77 2.88
N GLU A 67 19.58 8.61 3.53
CA GLU A 67 18.36 7.80 3.74
C GLU A 67 17.33 8.53 4.63
N ALA A 68 17.61 9.79 4.96
CA ALA A 68 16.78 10.70 5.69
C ALA A 68 15.51 11.05 4.88
N ALA A 69 14.37 10.56 5.37
CA ALA A 69 13.06 10.89 4.82
C ALA A 69 12.85 12.42 4.70
N PRO A 70 12.17 12.92 3.65
CA PRO A 70 11.86 14.33 3.46
C PRO A 70 11.10 14.89 4.67
N PRO A 71 11.38 16.14 5.09
CA PRO A 71 10.78 16.73 6.28
C PRO A 71 9.23 16.76 6.20
N GLY A 72 8.66 17.06 5.03
CA GLY A 72 7.21 17.13 4.84
C GLY A 72 6.46 15.82 5.13
N ARG A 73 7.07 14.65 4.83
CA ARG A 73 6.41 13.35 5.11
C ARG A 73 6.34 13.04 6.60
N ARG A 74 7.33 13.51 7.38
CA ARG A 74 7.32 13.33 8.84
C ARG A 74 6.27 14.21 9.49
N LEU A 75 6.14 15.45 9.02
CA LEU A 75 5.10 16.37 9.49
C LEU A 75 3.71 15.81 9.17
N LEU A 76 3.50 15.30 7.94
CA LEU A 76 2.22 14.73 7.53
C LEU A 76 1.87 13.44 8.30
N ALA A 77 2.85 12.58 8.58
CA ALA A 77 2.63 11.42 9.44
C ALA A 77 2.22 11.84 10.86
N TRP A 78 2.89 12.84 11.41
CA TRP A 78 2.56 13.39 12.72
C TRP A 78 1.18 14.05 12.74
N SER A 79 0.81 14.84 11.73
CA SER A 79 -0.49 15.48 11.66
C SER A 79 -1.64 14.47 11.54
N ILE A 80 -1.43 13.35 10.85
CA ILE A 80 -2.42 12.26 10.81
C ILE A 80 -2.59 11.63 12.19
N ASP A 81 -1.48 11.30 12.86
CA ASP A 81 -1.52 10.72 14.22
C ASP A 81 -2.23 11.70 15.19
N THR A 82 -1.92 12.99 15.12
CA THR A 82 -2.61 14.04 15.90
C THR A 82 -4.08 14.20 15.53
N GLY A 83 -4.42 14.12 14.24
CA GLY A 83 -5.80 14.20 13.77
C GLY A 83 -6.67 13.05 14.30
N ILE A 84 -6.12 11.84 14.35
CA ILE A 84 -6.80 10.68 14.96
C ILE A 84 -7.04 10.93 16.45
N LEU A 85 -6.03 11.42 17.17
CA LEU A 85 -6.18 11.76 18.60
C LEU A 85 -7.20 12.88 18.83
N LEU A 86 -7.25 13.88 17.95
CA LEU A 86 -8.23 14.95 18.03
C LEU A 86 -9.66 14.41 17.86
N VAL A 87 -9.89 13.50 16.92
CA VAL A 87 -11.20 12.85 16.75
C VAL A 87 -11.58 12.07 18.02
N VAL A 88 -10.64 11.31 18.60
CA VAL A 88 -10.88 10.59 19.87
C VAL A 88 -11.21 11.57 21.01
N ALA A 89 -10.48 12.67 21.12
CA ALA A 89 -10.74 13.70 22.13
C ALA A 89 -12.12 14.34 21.98
N LEU A 90 -12.56 14.61 20.75
CA LEU A 90 -13.91 15.15 20.48
C LEU A 90 -15.00 14.15 20.85
N LEU A 91 -14.82 12.86 20.53
CA LEU A 91 -15.77 11.80 20.91
C LEU A 91 -15.87 11.65 22.43
N LEU A 92 -14.73 11.63 23.13
CA LEU A 92 -14.70 11.58 24.60
C LEU A 92 -15.32 12.85 25.20
N GLY A 93 -15.02 14.02 24.66
CA GLY A 93 -15.62 15.28 25.10
C GLY A 93 -17.14 15.29 24.93
N ALA A 94 -17.65 14.82 23.80
CA ALA A 94 -19.10 14.69 23.56
C ALA A 94 -19.75 13.70 24.54
N MET A 95 -19.11 12.57 24.81
CA MET A 95 -19.59 11.60 25.80
C MET A 95 -19.59 12.18 27.22
N THR A 96 -18.50 12.82 27.64
CA THR A 96 -18.38 13.49 28.95
C THR A 96 -19.44 14.58 29.09
N TRP A 97 -19.64 15.39 28.05
CA TRP A 97 -20.69 16.41 28.02
C TRP A 97 -22.09 15.82 28.14
N GLY A 98 -22.39 14.74 27.40
CA GLY A 98 -23.66 14.03 27.50
C GLY A 98 -23.94 13.53 28.92
N ARG A 99 -22.93 12.94 29.59
CA ARG A 99 -23.05 12.51 30.99
C ARG A 99 -23.31 13.68 31.95
N LEU A 100 -22.63 14.80 31.75
CA LEU A 100 -22.83 16.00 32.56
C LEU A 100 -24.22 16.61 32.34
N GLN A 101 -24.71 16.62 31.10
CA GLN A 101 -26.07 17.06 30.78
C GLN A 101 -27.11 16.18 31.49
N SER A 102 -27.03 14.85 31.36
CA SER A 102 -27.93 13.94 32.08
C SER A 102 -27.89 14.16 33.59
N TYR A 103 -26.70 14.31 34.18
CA TYR A 103 -26.56 14.63 35.60
C TYR A 103 -27.24 15.96 35.98
N VAL A 104 -27.06 17.00 35.17
CA VAL A 104 -27.66 18.33 35.42
C VAL A 104 -29.17 18.31 35.24
N THR A 105 -29.70 17.58 34.26
CA THR A 105 -31.13 17.58 33.95
C THR A 105 -31.94 16.58 34.78
N GLU A 106 -31.36 15.43 35.13
CA GLU A 106 -32.06 14.33 35.81
C GLU A 106 -31.73 14.30 37.31
N ASP A 107 -30.45 14.31 37.68
CA ASP A 107 -30.05 14.09 39.08
C ASP A 107 -30.06 15.37 39.92
N LEU A 108 -29.57 16.48 39.35
CA LEU A 108 -29.39 17.74 40.07
C LEU A 108 -30.71 18.29 40.65
N PRO A 109 -31.86 18.28 39.92
CA PRO A 109 -33.12 18.78 40.47
C PRO A 109 -33.61 17.94 41.66
N HIS A 110 -33.47 16.62 41.58
CA HIS A 110 -33.85 15.72 42.68
C HIS A 110 -32.96 15.94 43.91
N LYS A 111 -31.64 16.09 43.74
CA LYS A 111 -30.70 16.39 44.82
C LYS A 111 -30.93 17.78 45.43
N ALA A 112 -31.23 18.77 44.59
CA ALA A 112 -31.54 20.13 45.05
C ALA A 112 -32.84 20.16 45.86
N TRP A 113 -33.86 19.40 45.42
CA TRP A 113 -35.11 19.25 46.15
C TRP A 113 -34.91 18.57 47.51
N SER A 114 -34.19 17.45 47.56
CA SER A 114 -33.92 16.76 48.83
C SER A 114 -33.11 17.63 49.80
N ALA A 115 -32.08 18.33 49.28
CA ALA A 115 -31.30 19.27 50.08
C ALA A 115 -32.15 20.44 50.59
N GLY A 116 -33.09 20.94 49.78
CA GLY A 116 -34.03 22.00 50.19
C GLY A 116 -35.00 21.56 51.29
N VAL A 117 -35.52 20.33 51.20
CA VAL A 117 -36.37 19.75 52.26
C VAL A 117 -35.57 19.55 53.55
N GLU A 118 -34.36 19.02 53.47
CA GLU A 118 -33.46 18.86 54.62
C GLU A 118 -33.08 20.21 55.24
N LEU A 119 -32.92 21.26 54.42
CA LEU A 119 -32.68 22.63 54.88
C LEU A 119 -33.86 23.18 55.69
N LEU A 120 -35.09 22.96 55.19
CA LEU A 120 -36.32 23.39 55.85
C LEU A 120 -36.52 22.68 57.20
N LEU A 121 -36.12 21.40 57.28
CA LEU A 121 -36.28 20.59 58.48
C LEU A 121 -35.12 20.75 59.49
N SER A 122 -33.91 21.13 59.07
CA SER A 122 -32.70 21.17 59.93
C SER A 122 -32.50 22.46 60.74
N GLY A 123 -33.40 23.44 60.65
CA GLY A 123 -33.44 24.54 61.62
C GLY A 123 -32.28 25.54 61.59
N GLY A 124 -31.59 25.74 60.45
CA GLY A 124 -31.02 27.08 60.18
C GLY A 124 -29.56 27.22 59.71
N SER A 125 -28.82 26.18 59.34
CA SER A 125 -27.46 26.38 58.78
C SER A 125 -27.41 26.39 57.24
N VAL A 126 -28.16 27.30 56.62
CA VAL A 126 -28.26 27.44 55.15
C VAL A 126 -26.88 27.47 54.46
N LYS A 127 -25.93 28.20 55.04
CA LYS A 127 -24.57 28.32 54.51
C LYS A 127 -23.81 26.99 54.47
N LYS A 128 -23.98 26.14 55.50
CA LYS A 128 -23.27 24.86 55.58
C LYS A 128 -23.85 23.87 54.58
N ALA A 129 -25.17 23.73 54.56
CA ALA A 129 -25.86 22.85 53.61
C ALA A 129 -25.65 23.27 52.15
N ALA A 130 -25.68 24.57 51.83
CA ALA A 130 -25.35 25.06 50.49
C ALA A 130 -23.90 24.78 50.10
N GLY A 131 -22.96 24.87 51.05
CA GLY A 131 -21.54 24.54 50.84
C GLY A 131 -21.33 23.05 50.57
N GLU A 132 -21.93 22.18 51.37
CA GLU A 132 -21.84 20.71 51.21
C GLU A 132 -22.50 20.25 49.91
N PHE A 133 -23.68 20.79 49.57
CA PHE A 133 -24.34 20.53 48.29
C PHE A 133 -23.47 20.98 47.12
N GLY A 134 -22.97 22.21 47.16
CA GLY A 134 -22.12 22.77 46.10
C GLY A 134 -20.83 21.97 45.92
N ALA A 135 -20.17 21.58 47.01
CA ALA A 135 -18.99 20.73 46.98
C ALA A 135 -19.31 19.36 46.35
N GLY A 136 -20.40 18.71 46.75
CA GLY A 136 -20.78 17.42 46.16
C GLY A 136 -21.11 17.47 44.66
N VAL A 137 -21.74 18.56 44.21
CA VAL A 137 -21.99 18.80 42.78
C VAL A 137 -20.67 19.03 42.03
N TRP A 138 -19.79 19.86 42.59
CA TRP A 138 -18.48 20.14 42.02
C TRP A 138 -17.62 18.87 41.93
N ASP A 139 -17.53 18.08 42.99
CA ASP A 139 -16.77 16.82 43.02
C ASP A 139 -17.27 15.85 41.94
N THR A 140 -18.59 15.75 41.75
CA THR A 140 -19.19 14.91 40.70
C THR A 140 -18.79 15.41 39.30
N PHE A 141 -18.83 16.73 39.09
CA PHE A 141 -18.43 17.36 37.84
C PHE A 141 -16.94 17.11 37.54
N VAL A 142 -16.07 17.40 38.51
CA VAL A 142 -14.63 17.21 38.43
C VAL A 142 -14.31 15.75 38.12
N ALA A 143 -14.83 14.80 38.91
CA ALA A 143 -14.60 13.37 38.70
C ALA A 143 -15.00 12.91 37.29
N THR A 144 -16.08 13.45 36.73
CA THR A 144 -16.53 13.11 35.36
C THR A 144 -15.57 13.65 34.29
N VAL A 145 -15.04 14.85 34.49
CA VAL A 145 -14.03 15.44 33.59
C VAL A 145 -12.69 14.71 33.71
N GLU A 146 -12.26 14.39 34.93
CA GLU A 146 -11.04 13.62 35.20
C GLU A 146 -11.07 12.24 34.55
N GLN A 147 -12.21 11.54 34.63
CA GLN A 147 -12.40 10.27 33.92
C GLN A 147 -12.22 10.44 32.40
N GLY A 148 -12.78 11.50 31.82
CA GLY A 148 -12.62 11.81 30.39
C GLY A 148 -11.16 12.07 30.01
N LEU A 149 -10.44 12.85 30.82
CA LEU A 149 -9.02 13.13 30.63
C LEU A 149 -8.15 11.86 30.77
N LEU A 150 -8.43 11.02 31.77
CA LEU A 150 -7.73 9.76 31.99
C LEU A 150 -7.96 8.78 30.82
N LEU A 151 -9.19 8.70 30.32
CA LEU A 151 -9.52 7.90 29.13
C LEU A 151 -8.81 8.43 27.89
N LEU A 152 -8.67 9.75 27.71
CA LEU A 152 -7.92 10.33 26.60
C LEU A 152 -6.44 9.94 26.65
N VAL A 153 -5.80 10.06 27.82
CA VAL A 153 -4.41 9.66 28.03
C VAL A 153 -4.22 8.16 27.78
N LEU A 154 -5.15 7.33 28.26
CA LEU A 154 -5.12 5.88 28.04
C LEU A 154 -5.31 5.53 26.54
N ALA A 155 -6.23 6.21 25.85
CA ALA A 155 -6.46 6.00 24.43
C ALA A 155 -5.23 6.37 23.60
N GLU A 156 -4.56 7.49 23.91
CA GLU A 156 -3.29 7.83 23.25
C GLU A 156 -2.22 6.78 23.53
N LEU A 157 -2.05 6.38 24.79
CA LEU A 157 -1.07 5.37 25.16
C LEU A 157 -1.29 4.06 24.37
N LEU A 158 -2.54 3.62 24.28
CA LEU A 158 -2.94 2.43 23.53
C LEU A 158 -2.71 2.59 22.02
N LEU A 159 -3.07 3.74 21.43
CA LEU A 159 -2.82 4.02 20.02
C LEU A 159 -1.31 4.00 19.69
N GLN A 160 -0.49 4.64 20.52
CA GLN A 160 0.96 4.67 20.36
C GLN A 160 1.57 3.27 20.57
N PHE A 161 1.14 2.56 21.61
CA PHE A 161 1.64 1.23 21.92
C PHE A 161 1.22 0.20 20.86
N ALA A 162 -0.07 0.12 20.49
CA ALA A 162 -0.56 -0.81 19.49
C ALA A 162 0.10 -0.57 18.12
N GLY A 163 0.23 0.69 17.70
CA GLY A 163 0.94 1.02 16.46
C GLY A 163 2.41 0.57 16.49
N THR A 164 3.12 0.85 17.58
CA THR A 164 4.55 0.50 17.68
C THR A 164 4.80 -1.00 17.94
N ALA A 165 3.97 -1.67 18.73
CA ALA A 165 4.15 -3.05 19.13
C ALA A 165 3.65 -4.06 18.07
N TRP A 166 2.53 -3.79 17.40
CA TRP A 166 1.95 -4.71 16.42
C TRP A 166 2.40 -4.43 14.99
N LEU A 167 2.36 -3.16 14.58
CA LEU A 167 2.68 -2.79 13.20
C LEU A 167 4.15 -2.38 13.02
N GLY A 168 4.88 -2.10 14.11
CA GLY A 168 6.21 -1.50 14.05
C GLY A 168 6.20 -0.04 13.55
N ARG A 169 5.00 0.56 13.45
CA ARG A 169 4.73 1.88 12.85
C ARG A 169 3.40 2.44 13.37
N THR A 170 3.34 3.74 13.68
CA THR A 170 2.06 4.43 13.97
C THR A 170 1.21 4.53 12.70
N ALA A 171 -0.09 4.81 12.82
CA ALA A 171 -1.01 4.86 11.68
C ALA A 171 -0.54 5.85 10.61
N GLY A 172 -0.20 7.08 11.01
CA GLY A 172 0.36 8.09 10.11
C GLY A 172 1.68 7.67 9.48
N LYS A 173 2.55 6.98 10.24
CA LYS A 173 3.79 6.39 9.67
C LYS A 173 3.50 5.26 8.70
N ALA A 174 2.44 4.49 8.89
CA ALA A 174 2.01 3.46 7.95
C ALA A 174 1.54 4.07 6.64
N VAL A 175 0.71 5.13 6.70
CA VAL A 175 0.24 5.86 5.52
C VAL A 175 1.42 6.50 4.77
N MET A 176 2.43 7.00 5.49
CA MET A 176 3.61 7.67 4.88
C MET A 176 4.78 6.74 4.51
N ASP A 177 4.61 5.43 4.69
CA ASP A 177 5.65 4.41 4.49
C ASP A 177 6.96 4.72 5.26
N LEU A 178 6.82 5.15 6.51
CA LEU A 178 7.93 5.37 7.43
C LEU A 178 8.03 4.18 8.40
N ARG A 179 9.24 3.65 8.59
CA ARG A 179 9.50 2.60 9.58
C ARG A 179 10.38 3.13 10.71
N VAL A 180 10.06 2.69 11.92
CA VAL A 180 10.95 2.88 13.07
C VAL A 180 11.94 1.71 13.07
N GLY A 181 13.17 1.98 12.62
CA GLY A 181 14.24 0.98 12.57
C GLY A 181 15.23 1.14 13.72
N HIS A 182 15.97 0.08 14.00
CA HIS A 182 17.21 0.19 14.77
C HIS A 182 18.34 0.67 13.86
N SER A 183 19.22 1.52 14.38
CA SER A 183 20.36 2.08 13.61
C SER A 183 21.42 1.07 13.19
N ALA A 184 21.33 -0.19 13.61
CA ALA A 184 22.38 -1.19 13.38
C ALA A 184 21.87 -2.52 12.78
N VAL A 185 20.61 -2.91 13.02
CA VAL A 185 20.06 -4.18 12.55
C VAL A 185 18.56 -4.01 12.27
N PRO A 186 18.03 -4.49 11.11
CA PRO A 186 16.60 -4.42 10.78
C PRO A 186 15.75 -5.42 11.60
N ALA A 187 15.88 -5.40 12.92
CA ALA A 187 15.06 -6.17 13.85
C ALA A 187 13.85 -5.35 14.34
N LYS A 188 12.72 -6.03 14.56
CA LYS A 188 11.54 -5.40 15.17
C LYS A 188 11.93 -4.86 16.56
N PRO A 189 11.54 -3.62 16.92
CA PRO A 189 11.77 -3.12 18.27
C PRO A 189 11.06 -4.02 19.28
N GLY A 190 11.77 -4.43 20.34
CA GLY A 190 11.19 -5.25 21.40
C GLY A 190 10.02 -4.54 22.10
N LYS A 191 9.01 -5.31 22.54
CA LYS A 191 7.76 -4.80 23.15
C LYS A 191 8.00 -3.80 24.29
N ALA A 192 8.98 -4.06 25.16
CA ALA A 192 9.33 -3.18 26.27
C ALA A 192 9.80 -1.78 25.82
N ARG A 193 10.55 -1.71 24.71
CA ARG A 193 11.03 -0.44 24.16
C ARG A 193 9.92 0.33 23.46
N ALA A 194 9.01 -0.39 22.78
CA ALA A 194 7.80 0.18 22.22
C ALA A 194 6.92 0.81 23.33
N ALA A 195 6.69 0.07 24.43
CA ALA A 195 5.97 0.58 25.60
C ALA A 195 6.63 1.83 26.21
N ARG A 196 7.96 1.80 26.42
CA ARG A 196 8.69 2.96 26.96
C ARG A 196 8.56 4.19 26.06
N ARG A 197 8.67 4.00 24.74
CA ARG A 197 8.48 5.10 23.79
C ARG A 197 7.06 5.66 23.84
N ALA A 198 6.05 4.76 23.85
CA ALA A 198 4.64 5.14 23.93
C ALA A 198 4.36 5.94 25.22
N LEU A 199 4.85 5.47 26.37
CA LEU A 199 4.74 6.17 27.66
C LEU A 199 5.40 7.55 27.61
N VAL A 200 6.63 7.67 27.12
CA VAL A 200 7.33 8.96 27.06
C VAL A 200 6.59 9.93 26.13
N THR A 201 6.09 9.44 24.99
CA THR A 201 5.36 10.27 24.02
C THR A 201 4.05 10.75 24.62
N THR A 202 3.29 9.85 25.24
CA THR A 202 2.00 10.17 25.87
C THR A 202 2.19 11.10 27.06
N ALA A 203 3.15 10.81 27.95
CA ALA A 203 3.44 11.66 29.10
C ALA A 203 3.85 13.07 28.70
N SER A 204 4.75 13.21 27.71
CA SER A 204 5.21 14.51 27.22
C SER A 204 4.20 15.26 26.34
N GLY A 205 3.24 14.55 25.73
CA GLY A 205 2.18 15.11 24.91
C GLY A 205 0.94 15.47 25.73
N THR A 206 0.01 14.53 25.86
CA THR A 206 -1.28 14.75 26.53
C THR A 206 -1.25 14.52 28.04
N GLY A 207 -0.36 13.66 28.55
CA GLY A 207 -0.35 13.26 29.96
C GLY A 207 -0.10 14.43 30.91
N LEU A 208 0.96 15.21 30.70
CA LEU A 208 1.25 16.39 31.51
C LEU A 208 0.19 17.49 31.34
N TYR A 209 -0.35 17.65 30.14
CA TYR A 209 -1.42 18.60 29.87
C TYR A 209 -2.70 18.21 30.62
N ALA A 210 -3.12 16.96 30.53
CA ALA A 210 -4.26 16.42 31.26
C ALA A 210 -4.07 16.56 32.78
N LEU A 211 -2.89 16.19 33.29
CA LEU A 211 -2.58 16.35 34.71
C LEU A 211 -2.61 17.83 35.15
N ALA A 212 -2.19 18.76 34.29
CA ALA A 212 -2.32 20.19 34.58
C ALA A 212 -3.79 20.62 34.70
N TRP A 213 -4.68 20.08 33.86
CA TRP A 213 -6.13 20.31 33.98
C TRP A 213 -6.73 19.69 35.24
N VAL A 214 -6.33 18.46 35.59
CA VAL A 214 -6.75 17.83 36.85
C VAL A 214 -6.35 18.70 38.06
N LEU A 215 -5.09 19.13 38.13
CA LEU A 215 -4.63 20.05 39.18
C LEU A 215 -5.39 21.38 39.18
N LEU A 216 -5.81 21.88 38.02
CA LEU A 216 -6.61 23.10 37.93
C LEU A 216 -8.00 22.90 38.53
N LEU A 217 -8.64 21.77 38.25
CA LEU A 217 -9.97 21.41 38.75
C LEU A 217 -9.97 21.21 40.27
N GLU A 218 -8.86 20.68 40.81
CA GLU A 218 -8.61 20.51 42.25
C GLU A 218 -8.20 21.82 42.97
N GLY A 219 -8.15 22.95 42.24
CA GLY A 219 -7.82 24.26 42.81
C GLY A 219 -6.32 24.53 43.01
N LEU A 220 -5.43 23.63 42.57
CA LEU A 220 -3.98 23.77 42.65
C LEU A 220 -3.43 24.63 41.50
N PHE A 221 -3.89 25.89 41.40
CA PHE A 221 -3.65 26.78 40.27
C PHE A 221 -2.16 26.97 39.91
N PHE A 222 -1.31 27.25 40.90
CA PHE A 222 0.12 27.48 40.65
C PHE A 222 0.82 26.24 40.06
N LEU A 223 0.56 25.05 40.63
CA LEU A 223 1.12 23.80 40.14
C LEU A 223 0.59 23.46 38.76
N SER A 224 -0.70 23.69 38.51
CA SER A 224 -1.33 23.53 37.20
C SER A 224 -0.63 24.37 36.13
N VAL A 225 -0.44 25.68 36.38
CA VAL A 225 0.23 26.58 35.42
C VAL A 225 1.67 26.15 35.18
N LEU A 226 2.43 25.81 36.24
CA LEU A 226 3.80 25.32 36.10
C LEU A 226 3.87 24.05 35.25
N LEU A 227 2.96 23.11 35.48
CA LEU A 227 2.89 21.85 34.75
C LEU A 227 2.45 22.05 33.29
N TRP A 228 1.54 22.98 33.04
CA TRP A 228 1.13 23.38 31.70
C TRP A 228 2.30 24.00 30.92
N VAL A 229 3.06 24.92 31.52
CA VAL A 229 4.28 25.48 30.90
C VAL A 229 5.28 24.36 30.59
N LEU A 230 5.48 23.42 31.51
CA LEU A 230 6.36 22.26 31.28
C LEU A 230 5.86 21.38 30.13
N ALA A 231 4.54 21.13 30.03
CA ALA A 231 3.94 20.37 28.95
C ALA A 231 4.18 21.06 27.59
N VAL A 232 3.93 22.38 27.50
CA VAL A 232 4.21 23.17 26.29
C VAL A 232 5.70 23.11 25.93
N ALA A 233 6.59 23.29 26.90
CA ALA A 233 8.03 23.23 26.68
C ALA A 233 8.48 21.87 26.13
N LEU A 234 7.99 20.76 26.69
CA LEU A 234 8.29 19.40 26.22
C LEU A 234 7.69 19.13 24.84
N PHE A 235 6.47 19.58 24.60
CA PHE A 235 5.81 19.48 23.29
C PHE A 235 6.62 20.22 22.22
N VAL A 236 7.05 21.45 22.50
CA VAL A 236 7.91 22.26 21.63
C VAL A 236 9.26 21.58 21.43
N ALA A 237 9.92 21.11 22.48
CA ALA A 237 11.20 20.42 22.40
C ALA A 237 11.12 19.10 21.60
N ASN A 238 9.97 18.44 21.59
CA ASN A 238 9.74 17.24 20.79
C ASN A 238 9.39 17.57 19.32
N SER A 239 8.69 18.70 19.08
CA SER A 239 8.21 19.12 17.76
C SER A 239 9.26 19.89 16.94
N LEU A 240 10.08 20.73 17.59
CA LEU A 240 11.10 21.53 16.90
C LEU A 240 12.10 20.69 16.08
N PRO A 241 12.64 19.57 16.60
CA PRO A 241 13.54 18.71 15.84
C PRO A 241 12.89 18.09 14.61
N ALA A 242 11.56 17.94 14.59
CA ALA A 242 10.84 17.48 13.42
C ALA A 242 10.79 18.54 12.30
N LEU A 243 10.85 19.83 12.67
CA LEU A 243 10.73 20.97 11.76
C LEU A 243 12.08 21.52 11.27
N VAL A 244 13.10 21.61 12.16
CA VAL A 244 14.32 22.42 11.90
C VAL A 244 15.62 21.60 11.83
N GLY A 245 15.66 20.38 12.37
CA GLY A 245 16.93 19.66 12.60
C GLY A 245 17.56 19.01 11.35
N ARG A 246 18.79 19.43 10.97
CA ARG A 246 19.64 18.71 9.99
C ARG A 246 20.12 17.33 10.49
N ARG A 247 20.33 17.15 11.80
CA ARG A 247 20.62 15.85 12.45
C ARG A 247 19.42 15.42 13.30
N ARG A 248 18.65 14.48 12.75
CA ARG A 248 17.22 14.25 13.02
C ARG A 248 16.96 13.15 14.06
N ARG A 249 17.24 13.40 15.34
CA ARG A 249 16.76 12.52 16.42
C ARG A 249 15.84 13.32 17.34
N THR A 250 14.56 12.96 17.38
CA THR A 250 13.62 13.52 18.36
C THR A 250 14.01 13.08 19.77
N LEU A 251 13.53 13.76 20.81
CA LEU A 251 13.77 13.38 22.20
C LEU A 251 13.29 11.94 22.46
N ALA A 252 12.14 11.57 21.89
CA ALA A 252 11.63 10.20 21.93
C ALA A 252 12.55 9.19 21.23
N ASP A 253 13.18 9.58 20.12
CA ASP A 253 14.15 8.74 19.41
C ASP A 253 15.48 8.60 20.18
N LEU A 254 15.91 9.66 20.88
CA LEU A 254 17.09 9.62 21.76
C LEU A 254 16.86 8.71 22.96
N VAL A 255 15.72 8.87 23.65
CA VAL A 255 15.35 8.04 24.81
C VAL A 255 15.08 6.59 24.40
N GLY A 256 14.48 6.38 23.23
CA GLY A 256 14.22 5.05 22.67
C GLY A 256 15.42 4.39 22.02
N GLY A 257 16.50 5.13 21.74
CA GLY A 257 17.61 4.66 20.91
C GLY A 257 17.13 4.18 19.52
N THR A 258 16.09 4.81 18.98
CA THR A 258 15.50 4.43 17.68
C THR A 258 15.84 5.46 16.62
N VAL A 259 15.90 5.05 15.35
CA VAL A 259 16.01 5.99 14.24
C VAL A 259 14.87 5.75 13.27
N VAL A 260 14.19 6.82 12.88
CA VAL A 260 13.16 6.76 11.85
C VAL A 260 13.85 6.69 10.50
N VAL A 261 13.78 5.52 9.86
CA VAL A 261 14.33 5.25 8.54
C VAL A 261 13.17 5.19 7.54
N ARG A 262 13.42 5.57 6.29
CA ARG A 262 12.43 5.39 5.24
C ARG A 262 12.18 3.88 5.09
N ALA A 263 10.93 3.44 5.19
CA ALA A 263 10.67 2.07 4.77
C ALA A 263 10.81 2.12 3.24
N GLY A 264 11.80 1.46 2.65
CA GLY A 264 11.86 1.33 1.18
C GLY A 264 10.72 0.47 0.62
N GLY A 265 9.56 0.42 1.27
CA GLY A 265 8.43 -0.45 0.95
C GLY A 265 7.78 -0.01 -0.34
N TYR A 266 7.48 1.28 -0.47
CA TYR A 266 6.93 1.89 -1.68
C TYR A 266 7.93 1.84 -2.84
N GLN A 267 9.22 2.05 -2.58
CA GLN A 267 10.25 1.90 -3.60
C GLN A 267 10.35 0.45 -4.09
N ARG A 268 10.28 -0.54 -3.19
CA ARG A 268 10.24 -1.96 -3.57
C ARG A 268 8.94 -2.33 -4.27
N ALA A 269 7.80 -1.82 -3.84
CA ALA A 269 6.51 -2.05 -4.49
C ALA A 269 6.47 -1.41 -5.88
N VAL A 270 7.01 -0.20 -6.04
CA VAL A 270 7.14 0.48 -7.35
C VAL A 270 8.17 -0.23 -8.23
N ALA A 271 9.29 -0.69 -7.67
CA ALA A 271 10.28 -1.47 -8.41
C ALA A 271 9.67 -2.80 -8.88
N ALA A 272 8.95 -3.51 -8.00
CA ALA A 272 8.25 -4.74 -8.33
C ALA A 272 7.12 -4.49 -9.35
N ALA A 273 6.37 -3.40 -9.22
CA ALA A 273 5.34 -3.01 -10.18
C ALA A 273 5.94 -2.65 -11.54
N ARG A 274 7.08 -1.95 -11.58
CA ARG A 274 7.81 -1.66 -12.82
C ARG A 274 8.34 -2.94 -13.46
N GLN A 275 8.92 -3.84 -12.67
CA GLN A 275 9.36 -5.15 -13.15
C GLN A 275 8.18 -5.96 -13.72
N GLY A 276 7.05 -5.99 -13.02
CA GLY A 276 5.83 -6.63 -13.50
C GLY A 276 5.26 -5.97 -14.77
N ALA A 277 5.31 -4.64 -14.87
CA ALA A 277 4.87 -3.91 -16.06
C ALA A 277 5.77 -4.18 -17.28
N VAL A 278 7.09 -4.28 -17.09
CA VAL A 278 8.02 -4.67 -18.15
C VAL A 278 7.72 -6.09 -18.62
N VAL A 279 7.57 -7.05 -17.70
CA VAL A 279 7.23 -8.45 -18.05
C VAL A 279 5.89 -8.54 -18.77
N ALA A 280 4.88 -7.78 -18.33
CA ALA A 280 3.57 -7.73 -18.97
C ALA A 280 3.65 -7.11 -20.38
N TRP A 281 4.46 -6.06 -20.56
CA TRP A 281 4.67 -5.42 -21.85
C TRP A 281 5.40 -6.34 -22.83
N ASP A 282 6.45 -7.02 -22.39
CA ASP A 282 7.19 -7.98 -23.20
C ASP A 282 6.28 -9.16 -23.60
N GLY A 283 5.44 -9.64 -22.68
CA GLY A 283 4.43 -10.65 -22.96
C GLY A 283 3.39 -10.19 -23.99
N ALA A 284 2.92 -8.94 -23.90
CA ALA A 284 1.99 -8.36 -24.86
C ALA A 284 2.62 -8.19 -26.25
N GLN A 285 3.90 -7.80 -26.33
CA GLN A 285 4.61 -7.71 -27.60
C GLN A 285 4.82 -9.09 -28.23
N ALA A 286 5.22 -10.09 -27.44
CA ALA A 286 5.36 -11.46 -27.91
C ALA A 286 4.03 -12.01 -28.44
N ALA A 287 2.93 -11.83 -27.69
CA ALA A 287 1.60 -12.22 -28.12
C ALA A 287 1.16 -11.48 -29.41
N GLY A 288 1.49 -10.19 -29.52
CA GLY A 288 1.22 -9.40 -30.72
C GLY A 288 2.01 -9.86 -31.95
N GLN A 289 3.22 -10.39 -31.78
CA GLN A 289 3.99 -11.00 -32.88
C GLN A 289 3.37 -12.32 -33.34
N VAL A 290 2.97 -13.19 -32.39
CA VAL A 290 2.29 -14.45 -32.70
C VAL A 290 0.95 -14.17 -33.41
N ALA A 291 0.16 -13.19 -32.94
CA ALA A 291 -1.09 -12.80 -33.58
C ALA A 291 -0.87 -12.25 -35.00
N ARG A 292 0.17 -11.43 -35.21
CA ARG A 292 0.53 -10.94 -36.56
C ARG A 292 0.97 -12.07 -37.49
N GLN A 293 1.70 -13.05 -36.98
CA GLN A 293 2.13 -14.19 -37.77
C GLN A 293 0.93 -15.07 -38.15
N ALA A 294 0.06 -15.37 -37.19
CA ALA A 294 -1.20 -16.07 -37.45
C ALA A 294 -2.10 -15.32 -38.46
N ALA A 295 -2.15 -13.99 -38.40
CA ALA A 295 -2.88 -13.18 -39.38
C ALA A 295 -2.29 -13.26 -40.79
N ARG A 296 -0.95 -13.25 -40.92
CA ARG A 296 -0.26 -13.45 -42.21
C ARG A 296 -0.50 -14.84 -42.77
N ASP A 297 -0.44 -15.87 -41.92
CA ASP A 297 -0.70 -17.24 -42.32
C ASP A 297 -2.15 -17.43 -42.78
N ASN A 298 -3.12 -16.82 -42.08
CA ASN A 298 -4.51 -16.79 -42.52
C ASN A 298 -4.71 -16.04 -43.84
N ALA A 299 -4.06 -14.88 -44.02
CA ALA A 299 -4.10 -14.14 -45.27
C ALA A 299 -3.53 -14.98 -46.44
N ALA A 300 -2.43 -15.70 -46.20
CA ALA A 300 -1.85 -16.61 -47.19
C ALA A 300 -2.80 -17.77 -47.53
N ARG A 301 -3.46 -18.37 -46.54
CA ARG A 301 -4.47 -19.42 -46.75
C ARG A 301 -5.69 -18.91 -47.54
N LEU A 302 -6.16 -17.70 -47.24
CA LEU A 302 -7.26 -17.08 -47.98
C LEU A 302 -6.87 -16.79 -49.43
N ALA A 303 -5.66 -16.26 -49.68
CA ALA A 303 -5.16 -16.04 -51.03
C ALA A 303 -5.01 -17.36 -51.83
N GLN A 304 -4.62 -18.46 -51.16
CA GLN A 304 -4.62 -19.79 -51.78
C GLN A 304 -6.04 -20.26 -52.10
N HIS A 305 -6.99 -20.07 -51.19
CA HIS A 305 -8.39 -20.44 -51.40
C HIS A 305 -9.01 -19.64 -52.56
N ASP A 306 -8.70 -18.35 -52.69
CA ASP A 306 -9.18 -17.52 -53.80
C ASP A 306 -8.60 -17.97 -55.14
N ARG A 307 -7.34 -18.41 -55.20
CA ARG A 307 -6.76 -19.00 -56.43
C ARG A 307 -7.46 -20.30 -56.82
N VAL A 308 -7.75 -21.18 -55.85
CA VAL A 308 -8.49 -22.42 -56.11
C VAL A 308 -9.90 -22.11 -56.58
N ARG A 309 -10.56 -21.13 -55.96
CA ARG A 309 -11.89 -20.68 -56.36
C ARG A 309 -11.89 -20.11 -57.77
N GLN A 310 -10.92 -19.28 -58.13
CA GLN A 310 -10.76 -18.76 -59.49
C GLN A 310 -10.54 -19.88 -60.50
N ALA A 311 -9.74 -20.92 -60.18
CA ALA A 311 -9.56 -22.08 -61.05
C ALA A 311 -10.86 -22.87 -61.27
N ILE A 312 -11.64 -23.10 -60.20
CA ILE A 312 -12.95 -23.76 -60.28
C ILE A 312 -13.94 -22.89 -61.07
N GLU A 313 -13.93 -21.58 -60.88
CA GLU A 313 -14.78 -20.64 -61.61
C GLU A 313 -14.39 -20.57 -63.09
N SER A 314 -13.11 -20.66 -63.45
CA SER A 314 -12.69 -20.76 -64.86
C SER A 314 -13.13 -22.08 -65.50
N GLU A 315 -13.01 -23.21 -64.80
CA GLU A 315 -13.53 -24.49 -65.30
C GLU A 315 -15.05 -24.48 -65.47
N ARG A 316 -15.77 -23.88 -64.52
CA ARG A 316 -17.23 -23.70 -64.61
C ARG A 316 -17.59 -22.77 -65.76
N ALA A 317 -16.85 -21.68 -65.98
CA ALA A 317 -17.09 -20.77 -67.09
C ALA A 317 -16.83 -21.44 -68.44
N GLU A 318 -15.82 -22.29 -68.56
CA GLU A 318 -15.57 -23.10 -69.76
C GLU A 318 -16.68 -24.13 -69.99
N ARG A 319 -17.06 -24.90 -68.96
CA ARG A 319 -18.20 -25.83 -69.05
C ARG A 319 -19.51 -25.12 -69.38
N LEU A 320 -19.74 -23.92 -68.85
CA LEU A 320 -20.91 -23.11 -69.18
C LEU A 320 -20.84 -22.56 -70.61
N ARG A 321 -19.65 -22.28 -71.15
CA ARG A 321 -19.50 -21.92 -72.58
C ARG A 321 -19.73 -23.12 -73.49
N GLU A 322 -19.29 -24.32 -73.10
CA GLU A 322 -19.57 -25.57 -73.83
C GLU A 322 -21.05 -25.94 -73.77
N LEU A 323 -21.66 -25.93 -72.58
CA LEU A 323 -23.10 -26.11 -72.40
C LEU A 323 -23.88 -24.99 -73.09
N GLY A 324 -23.39 -23.75 -73.06
CA GLY A 324 -23.97 -22.60 -73.74
C GLY A 324 -23.96 -22.79 -75.26
N ARG A 325 -22.90 -23.34 -75.84
CA ARG A 325 -22.86 -23.70 -77.27
C ARG A 325 -23.82 -24.85 -77.60
N ALA A 326 -23.91 -25.87 -76.73
CA ALA A 326 -24.82 -27.00 -76.92
C ALA A 326 -26.31 -26.63 -76.71
N SER A 327 -26.58 -25.66 -75.82
CA SER A 327 -27.94 -25.21 -75.47
C SER A 327 -28.41 -24.01 -76.29
N ALA A 328 -27.52 -23.18 -76.85
CA ALA A 328 -27.91 -22.12 -77.80
C ALA A 328 -28.59 -22.68 -79.06
N GLY A 329 -28.27 -23.91 -79.45
CA GLY A 329 -28.99 -24.65 -80.48
C GLY A 329 -30.42 -25.03 -80.08
N LYS A 330 -30.66 -25.40 -78.81
CA LYS A 330 -31.98 -25.81 -78.29
C LYS A 330 -32.84 -24.65 -77.78
N LEU A 331 -32.23 -23.57 -77.33
CA LEU A 331 -32.93 -22.37 -76.82
C LEU A 331 -33.52 -21.52 -77.95
N ARG A 332 -32.96 -21.53 -79.16
CA ARG A 332 -33.61 -20.91 -80.33
C ARG A 332 -34.95 -21.55 -80.67
N GLU A 333 -35.15 -22.81 -80.31
CA GLU A 333 -36.40 -23.55 -80.54
C GLU A 333 -37.41 -23.40 -79.38
N ALA A 334 -36.93 -23.18 -78.15
CA ALA A 334 -37.79 -23.03 -76.96
C ALA A 334 -38.29 -21.59 -76.69
N VAL A 335 -37.63 -20.56 -77.24
CA VAL A 335 -37.99 -19.14 -77.06
C VAL A 335 -39.20 -18.70 -77.92
N ALA A 336 -39.75 -19.60 -78.75
CA ALA A 336 -41.01 -19.39 -79.47
C ALA A 336 -42.27 -19.82 -78.67
N SER A 337 -42.14 -20.22 -77.40
CA SER A 337 -43.29 -20.64 -76.58
C SER A 337 -43.70 -19.57 -75.57
N GLU A 338 -45.02 -19.35 -75.44
CA GLU A 338 -45.71 -18.38 -74.57
C GLU A 338 -45.29 -18.42 -73.08
N ARG A 339 -44.54 -19.44 -72.64
CA ARG A 339 -44.02 -19.56 -71.27
C ARG A 339 -43.00 -18.49 -70.89
N ALA A 340 -42.32 -17.84 -71.84
CA ALA A 340 -41.34 -16.78 -71.54
C ALA A 340 -41.99 -15.52 -70.92
N GLN A 341 -43.23 -15.18 -71.31
CA GLN A 341 -43.96 -14.06 -70.71
C GLN A 341 -44.43 -14.39 -69.28
N GLN A 342 -44.84 -15.64 -69.03
CA GLN A 342 -45.32 -16.07 -67.72
C GLN A 342 -44.21 -16.06 -66.65
N VAL A 343 -42.96 -16.32 -67.03
CA VAL A 343 -41.80 -16.26 -66.12
C VAL A 343 -41.37 -14.81 -65.86
N GLN A 344 -41.53 -13.91 -66.83
CA GLN A 344 -41.23 -12.49 -66.63
C GLN A 344 -42.18 -11.83 -65.61
N ASP A 345 -43.46 -12.21 -65.63
CA ASP A 345 -44.44 -11.70 -64.66
C ASP A 345 -44.29 -12.34 -63.27
N ALA A 346 -43.90 -13.62 -63.19
CA ALA A 346 -43.54 -14.25 -61.91
C ALA A 346 -42.29 -13.60 -61.29
N GLY A 347 -41.29 -13.25 -62.11
CA GLY A 347 -40.08 -12.55 -61.67
C GLY A 347 -40.35 -11.16 -61.11
N LYS A 348 -41.26 -10.39 -61.73
CA LYS A 348 -41.66 -9.06 -61.20
C LYS A 348 -42.38 -9.17 -59.86
N ARG A 349 -43.20 -10.20 -59.64
CA ARG A 349 -43.90 -10.43 -58.35
C ARG A 349 -42.96 -10.86 -57.22
N LEU A 350 -41.92 -11.64 -57.52
CA LEU A 350 -40.91 -12.05 -56.54
C LEU A 350 -39.91 -10.92 -56.23
N GLY A 351 -39.51 -10.14 -57.24
CA GLY A 351 -38.59 -9.02 -57.07
C GLY A 351 -39.13 -7.90 -56.17
N GLY A 352 -40.45 -7.65 -56.19
CA GLY A 352 -41.09 -6.70 -55.27
C GLY A 352 -40.93 -7.10 -53.80
N ARG A 353 -41.25 -8.37 -53.47
CA ARG A 353 -41.24 -8.87 -52.08
C ARG A 353 -39.85 -8.83 -51.43
N PHE A 354 -38.78 -9.05 -52.19
CA PHE A 354 -37.41 -8.96 -51.66
C PHE A 354 -36.97 -7.51 -51.40
N LYS A 355 -37.43 -6.56 -52.22
CA LYS A 355 -37.11 -5.15 -52.05
C LYS A 355 -37.82 -4.58 -50.82
N ASP A 356 -39.06 -5.00 -50.58
CA ASP A 356 -39.85 -4.62 -49.41
C ASP A 356 -39.24 -5.18 -48.12
N ALA A 357 -38.83 -6.46 -48.10
CA ALA A 357 -38.15 -7.06 -46.95
C ALA A 357 -36.80 -6.39 -46.60
N TYR A 358 -36.12 -5.82 -47.59
CA TYR A 358 -34.86 -5.09 -47.37
C TYR A 358 -35.10 -3.67 -46.84
N GLN A 359 -36.16 -3.00 -47.30
CA GLN A 359 -36.56 -1.70 -46.77
C GLN A 359 -37.09 -1.80 -45.34
N GLU A 360 -37.84 -2.86 -45.02
CA GLU A 360 -38.38 -3.11 -43.67
C GLU A 360 -37.28 -3.30 -42.62
N ARG A 361 -36.20 -4.04 -42.94
CA ARG A 361 -35.00 -4.12 -42.08
C ARG A 361 -34.28 -2.79 -41.86
N ARG A 362 -34.43 -1.83 -42.77
CA ARG A 362 -33.77 -0.53 -42.68
C ARG A 362 -34.63 0.48 -41.92
N ALA A 363 -35.95 0.41 -42.07
CA ALA A 363 -36.91 1.22 -41.32
C ALA A 363 -36.94 0.85 -39.82
N GLY A 364 -36.81 -0.44 -39.48
CA GLY A 364 -36.73 -0.90 -38.09
C GLY A 364 -35.48 -0.47 -37.31
N ARG A 365 -34.51 0.19 -37.94
CA ARG A 365 -33.27 0.65 -37.29
C ARG A 365 -33.28 2.14 -36.91
N ALA A 366 -34.36 2.86 -37.19
CA ALA A 366 -34.47 4.31 -36.98
C ALA A 366 -35.13 4.72 -35.65
N VAL A 367 -35.67 3.78 -34.86
CA VAL A 367 -36.35 4.06 -33.59
C VAL A 367 -35.92 3.03 -32.54
N GLU A 368 -34.66 3.09 -32.13
CA GLU A 368 -34.22 2.52 -30.86
C GLU A 368 -33.00 3.32 -30.40
N GLN A 369 -33.26 4.26 -29.51
CA GLN A 369 -32.28 4.92 -28.68
C GLN A 369 -31.56 3.82 -27.89
N PRO A 370 -30.22 3.66 -27.99
CA PRO A 370 -29.56 2.59 -27.27
C PRO A 370 -29.61 2.88 -25.77
N GLU A 371 -30.37 2.06 -25.04
CA GLU A 371 -30.06 1.74 -23.65
C GLU A 371 -28.61 1.24 -23.55
N GLN A 372 -28.03 1.51 -22.38
CA GLN A 372 -26.66 1.23 -22.00
C GLN A 372 -26.08 -0.08 -22.57
N PRO A 373 -24.83 -0.07 -23.08
CA PRO A 373 -24.15 -1.28 -23.48
C PRO A 373 -24.11 -2.27 -22.32
N ALA A 374 -24.77 -3.42 -22.49
CA ALA A 374 -24.56 -4.58 -21.65
C ALA A 374 -23.07 -4.91 -21.63
N LEU A 375 -22.54 -5.06 -20.42
CA LEU A 375 -21.16 -5.48 -20.15
C LEU A 375 -20.79 -6.67 -21.04
N PRO A 376 -19.58 -6.70 -21.61
CA PRO A 376 -19.11 -7.84 -22.40
C PRO A 376 -19.19 -9.13 -21.56
N PRO A 377 -19.49 -10.28 -22.18
CA PRO A 377 -19.50 -11.57 -21.49
C PRO A 377 -18.16 -11.78 -20.79
N ALA A 378 -18.22 -12.29 -19.55
CA ALA A 378 -17.05 -12.56 -18.74
C ALA A 378 -16.02 -13.37 -19.55
N PRO A 379 -14.75 -12.96 -19.57
CA PRO A 379 -13.71 -13.70 -20.27
C PRO A 379 -13.67 -15.14 -19.76
N PRO A 380 -13.36 -16.13 -20.63
CA PRO A 380 -13.28 -17.53 -20.24
C PRO A 380 -12.37 -17.67 -19.01
N ALA A 381 -12.86 -18.38 -18.01
CA ALA A 381 -12.14 -18.60 -16.76
C ALA A 381 -10.71 -19.08 -17.07
N LEU A 382 -9.73 -18.34 -16.55
CA LEU A 382 -8.34 -18.75 -16.62
C LEU A 382 -8.21 -20.17 -16.06
N PRO A 383 -7.40 -21.04 -16.68
CA PRO A 383 -7.13 -22.36 -16.11
C PRO A 383 -6.64 -22.20 -14.66
N PRO A 384 -7.08 -23.08 -13.75
CA PRO A 384 -6.69 -22.99 -12.35
C PRO A 384 -5.17 -22.94 -12.25
N PRO A 385 -4.61 -22.13 -11.34
CA PRO A 385 -3.16 -22.06 -11.16
C PRO A 385 -2.63 -23.47 -10.91
N PRO A 386 -1.49 -23.85 -11.51
CA PRO A 386 -0.87 -25.14 -11.24
C PRO A 386 -0.74 -25.29 -9.72
N PRO A 387 -0.99 -26.51 -9.18
CA PRO A 387 -0.93 -26.75 -7.75
C PRO A 387 0.40 -26.21 -7.22
N ALA A 388 0.31 -25.36 -6.20
CA ALA A 388 1.47 -24.78 -5.55
C ALA A 388 2.41 -25.92 -5.18
N MET A 389 3.56 -25.99 -5.85
CA MET A 389 4.62 -26.91 -5.50
C MET A 389 4.88 -26.74 -4.00
N PRO A 390 4.80 -27.81 -3.19
CA PRO A 390 5.00 -27.72 -1.76
C PRO A 390 6.36 -27.06 -1.51
N GLN A 391 6.35 -25.93 -0.81
CA GLN A 391 7.52 -25.17 -0.36
C GLN A 391 8.32 -25.93 0.73
N GLN A 392 8.46 -27.23 0.61
CA GLN A 392 9.10 -28.07 1.62
C GLN A 392 10.63 -28.16 1.51
N TYR A 393 11.28 -27.45 0.58
CA TYR A 393 12.71 -27.69 0.30
C TYR A 393 13.70 -26.54 0.59
N TYR A 394 13.30 -25.44 1.23
CA TYR A 394 14.25 -24.38 1.62
C TYR A 394 14.46 -24.21 3.13
N GLU A 395 13.90 -25.08 3.97
CA GLU A 395 14.05 -25.00 5.42
C GLU A 395 14.96 -26.07 6.04
N GLN A 396 15.78 -26.76 5.24
CA GLN A 396 16.81 -27.66 5.76
C GLN A 396 18.23 -27.14 5.51
N GLN A 397 18.95 -27.03 6.63
CA GLN A 397 20.42 -27.03 6.75
C GLN A 397 21.17 -25.71 6.50
N HIS A 398 20.94 -24.74 7.39
CA HIS A 398 22.06 -23.99 7.96
C HIS A 398 22.24 -24.35 9.44
N VAL A 399 22.70 -25.57 9.69
CA VAL A 399 23.33 -25.92 10.98
C VAL A 399 24.67 -25.21 10.98
N GLN A 400 24.77 -24.12 11.75
CA GLN A 400 26.05 -23.48 12.02
C GLN A 400 26.95 -24.45 12.79
N PRO A 401 28.18 -24.71 12.36
CA PRO A 401 29.13 -25.46 13.16
C PRO A 401 29.44 -24.67 14.46
N PRO A 402 29.68 -25.36 15.59
CA PRO A 402 30.10 -24.71 16.82
C PRO A 402 31.44 -24.00 16.59
N TYR A 403 31.52 -22.72 16.94
CA TYR A 403 32.78 -21.99 16.95
C TYR A 403 33.66 -22.54 18.08
N GLU A 404 34.73 -23.25 17.73
CA GLU A 404 35.83 -23.57 18.64
C GLU A 404 36.48 -22.27 19.12
N GLN A 405 36.44 -22.04 20.44
CA GLN A 405 37.22 -20.99 21.08
C GLN A 405 38.70 -21.38 21.07
N PRO A 406 39.59 -20.53 20.53
CA PRO A 406 41.02 -20.77 20.65
C PRO A 406 41.46 -20.64 22.12
N PRO A 407 42.46 -21.43 22.56
CA PRO A 407 42.91 -21.45 23.94
C PRO A 407 43.53 -20.10 24.37
N PRO A 408 43.44 -19.75 25.66
CA PRO A 408 44.10 -18.57 26.20
C PRO A 408 45.62 -18.78 26.16
N GLY A 409 46.32 -17.82 25.55
CA GLY A 409 47.77 -17.68 25.60
C GLY A 409 48.23 -16.71 26.67
#